data_AF-A0AB36SB80-F1
#
_entry.id   AF-A0AB36SB80-F1
#
_cell.length_a   1.000
_cell.length_b   1.000
_cell.length_c   1.000
_cell.angle_alpha   90.00
_cell.angle_beta   90.00
_cell.angle_gamma   90.00
#
_symmetry.space_group_name_H-M   'P 1'
#
loop_
_entity.id
_entity.type
_entity.pdbx_description
1 polymer ?
#
loop_
_entity_poly.entity_id
_entity_poly.type
_entity_poly.pdbx_seq_one_letter_code
_entity_poly.pdbx_strand_id
1 'polypeptide(L)'
;MKKPPRKRKTVRVMDILMLLFLTIGVLLLAYPFVSDALNNFLDQQLITVYQHQANKENQAVVQKVIKKMNEKNAELVKNKAEPGMDQYDQAIQKKEKRKVDKTYYQEHTIAVLEIPKINLSLPIFDETNEYFLQKGTSLLEGTSYPTGGKNTHAVLSGHRGLSTARLFTDLPKLAIGDTFYIEINKQHHAYKVDNIQTIEPTNTEPLKIQANKDLVTLMTCTPYMINTHRLLVRGHRVPYKETNETTKMKRISFIQAHLIYLWGLLGIIGSCLIIWILWHWTILGMWEKRQYALRFSLIDRVGLPLNEVLITVYDSHKKKIITRTQEEISDVTNQNGFIDLGELPGKYYQVKISLSPTHSFFVKIRPKSRTENYFIFRKNRYIRMIGTKDRQLDSPIIQIRRKDKS
;
A
#
# COMPACT_ATOMS: atom_id res chain seq x y z
N MET A 1 -1.95 -43.78 -31.37
CA MET A 1 -1.21 -43.23 -30.22
C MET A 1 -2.11 -42.31 -29.38
N LYS A 2 -2.39 -42.67 -28.12
CA LYS A 2 -3.25 -41.88 -27.20
C LYS A 2 -2.42 -40.76 -26.56
N LYS A 3 -2.81 -39.49 -26.74
CA LYS A 3 -2.20 -38.34 -26.06
C LYS A 3 -2.25 -38.56 -24.53
N PRO A 4 -1.13 -38.36 -23.80
CA PRO A 4 -1.13 -38.55 -22.36
C PRO A 4 -2.07 -37.55 -21.67
N PRO A 5 -2.70 -37.92 -20.56
CA PRO A 5 -3.61 -37.03 -19.84
C PRO A 5 -2.82 -35.81 -19.31
N ARG A 6 -3.29 -34.60 -19.60
CA ARG A 6 -2.77 -33.37 -18.98
C ARG A 6 -2.92 -33.51 -17.45
N LYS A 7 -1.80 -33.74 -16.75
CA LYS A 7 -1.72 -33.64 -15.28
C LYS A 7 -2.25 -32.26 -14.90
N ARG A 8 -3.23 -32.19 -13.98
CA ARG A 8 -3.55 -30.93 -13.30
C ARG A 8 -2.25 -30.44 -12.69
N LYS A 9 -1.82 -29.22 -13.05
CA LYS A 9 -0.64 -28.59 -12.46
C LYS A 9 -0.97 -28.34 -10.99
N THR A 10 -0.64 -29.29 -10.12
CA THR A 10 -0.47 -29.01 -8.70
C THR A 10 0.68 -28.02 -8.62
N VAL A 11 0.42 -26.83 -8.08
CA VAL A 11 1.46 -25.83 -7.81
C VAL A 11 2.54 -26.55 -7.02
N ARG A 12 3.73 -26.70 -7.60
CA ARG A 12 4.84 -27.36 -6.93
C ARG A 12 5.33 -26.42 -5.83
N VAL A 13 5.89 -26.96 -4.75
CA VAL A 13 6.55 -26.15 -3.71
C VAL A 13 7.55 -25.17 -4.33
N MET A 14 8.20 -25.58 -5.42
CA MET A 14 9.09 -24.75 -6.23
C MET A 14 8.41 -23.54 -6.88
N ASP A 15 7.17 -23.68 -7.35
CA ASP A 15 6.40 -22.57 -7.94
C ASP A 15 6.02 -21.53 -6.87
N ILE A 16 5.75 -21.99 -5.63
CA ILE A 16 5.48 -21.11 -4.48
C ILE A 16 6.76 -20.36 -4.07
N LEU A 17 7.89 -21.07 -3.98
CA LEU A 17 9.20 -20.47 -3.70
C LEU A 17 9.59 -19.42 -4.75
N MET A 18 9.39 -19.72 -6.03
CA MET A 18 9.70 -18.79 -7.12
C MET A 18 8.81 -17.54 -7.05
N LEU A 19 7.52 -17.70 -6.75
CA LEU A 19 6.61 -16.57 -6.57
C LEU A 19 7.03 -15.71 -5.37
N LEU A 20 7.40 -16.34 -4.25
CA LEU A 20 7.86 -15.64 -3.05
C LEU A 20 9.13 -14.82 -3.33
N PHE A 21 10.11 -15.40 -4.04
CA PHE A 21 11.33 -14.69 -4.43
C PHE A 21 11.04 -13.50 -5.35
N LEU A 22 10.15 -13.70 -6.34
CA LEU A 22 9.70 -12.63 -7.24
C LEU A 22 9.04 -11.49 -6.45
N THR A 23 8.16 -11.83 -5.50
CA THR A 23 7.48 -10.82 -4.66
C THR A 23 8.46 -10.04 -3.79
N ILE A 24 9.47 -10.70 -3.20
CA ILE A 24 10.50 -10.03 -2.42
C ILE A 24 11.30 -9.06 -3.29
N GLY A 25 11.68 -9.49 -4.51
CA GLY A 25 12.39 -8.64 -5.46
C GLY A 25 11.58 -7.39 -5.84
N VAL A 26 10.29 -7.55 -6.13
CA VAL A 26 9.40 -6.42 -6.44
C VAL A 26 9.24 -5.47 -5.24
N LEU A 27 9.09 -6.00 -4.02
CA LEU A 27 8.96 -5.19 -2.80
C LEU A 27 10.23 -4.38 -2.51
N LEU A 28 11.42 -4.98 -2.71
CA LEU A 28 12.69 -4.27 -2.54
C LEU A 28 12.86 -3.13 -3.53
N LEU A 29 12.49 -3.33 -4.80
CA LEU A 29 12.51 -2.27 -5.81
C LEU A 29 11.47 -1.17 -5.55
N ALA A 30 10.31 -1.54 -4.99
CA ALA A 30 9.25 -0.59 -4.65
C ALA A 30 9.55 0.21 -3.36
N TYR A 31 10.38 -0.32 -2.45
CA TYR A 31 10.67 0.28 -1.15
C TYR A 31 11.05 1.78 -1.19
N PRO A 32 12.04 2.24 -1.99
CA PRO A 32 12.40 3.66 -2.01
C PRO A 32 11.23 4.56 -2.43
N PHE A 33 10.43 4.13 -3.43
CA PHE A 33 9.27 4.90 -3.88
C PHE A 33 8.17 4.98 -2.81
N VAL A 34 7.90 3.87 -2.11
CA VAL A 34 6.90 3.83 -1.03
C VAL A 34 7.37 4.65 0.17
N SER A 35 8.64 4.53 0.55
CA SER A 35 9.23 5.27 1.66
C SER A 35 9.22 6.78 1.40
N ASP A 36 9.67 7.23 0.22
CA ASP A 36 9.66 8.63 -0.16
C ASP A 36 8.23 9.19 -0.20
N ALA A 37 7.29 8.42 -0.75
CA ALA A 37 5.89 8.82 -0.80
C ALA A 37 5.26 8.92 0.60
N LEU A 38 5.57 7.99 1.50
CA LEU A 38 5.10 8.02 2.89
C LEU A 38 5.72 9.20 3.65
N ASN A 39 7.01 9.45 3.51
CA ASN A 39 7.69 10.57 4.15
C ASN A 39 7.12 11.91 3.70
N ASN A 40 6.98 12.11 2.38
CA ASN A 40 6.35 13.32 1.83
C ASN A 40 4.91 13.49 2.33
N PHE A 41 4.15 12.40 2.48
CA PHE A 41 2.79 12.45 3.03
C PHE A 41 2.78 12.85 4.51
N LEU A 42 3.69 12.30 5.33
CA LEU A 42 3.82 12.67 6.74
C LEU A 42 4.23 14.14 6.90
N ASP A 43 5.14 14.64 6.08
CA ASP A 43 5.57 16.04 6.07
C ASP A 43 4.42 16.96 5.62
N GLN A 44 3.67 16.55 4.58
CA GLN A 44 2.47 17.26 4.15
C GLN A 44 1.41 17.35 5.25
N GLN A 45 1.28 16.36 6.13
CA GLN A 45 0.34 16.46 7.24
C GLN A 45 0.72 17.56 8.24
N LEU A 46 2.02 17.76 8.51
CA LEU A 46 2.48 18.85 9.38
C LEU A 46 2.19 20.21 8.73
N ILE A 47 2.53 20.34 7.45
CA ILE A 47 2.26 21.55 6.65
C ILE A 47 0.76 21.85 6.58
N THR A 48 -0.07 20.82 6.32
CA THR A 48 -1.52 20.97 6.21
C THR A 48 -2.13 21.43 7.53
N VAL A 49 -1.63 20.93 8.68
CA VAL A 49 -2.13 21.39 9.97
C VAL A 49 -1.78 22.86 10.20
N TYR A 50 -0.55 23.30 9.91
CA TYR A 50 -0.20 24.72 9.97
C TYR A 50 -1.09 25.57 9.05
N GLN A 51 -1.22 25.18 7.78
CA GLN A 51 -2.08 25.87 6.82
C GLN A 51 -3.54 25.90 7.28
N HIS A 52 -4.04 24.81 7.86
CA HIS A 52 -5.41 24.71 8.35
C HIS A 52 -5.62 25.51 9.65
N GLN A 53 -4.63 25.55 10.55
CA GLN A 53 -4.65 26.42 11.73
C GLN A 53 -4.68 27.88 11.30
N ALA A 54 -3.80 28.28 10.38
CA ALA A 54 -3.81 29.61 9.79
C ALA A 54 -5.14 29.96 9.09
N ASN A 55 -5.79 28.97 8.47
CA ASN A 55 -7.11 29.13 7.84
C ASN A 55 -8.27 29.23 8.84
N LYS A 56 -8.17 28.54 9.97
CA LYS A 56 -9.20 28.52 11.03
C LYS A 56 -9.10 29.73 11.93
N GLU A 57 -7.89 30.18 12.20
CA GLU A 57 -7.66 31.40 12.97
C GLU A 57 -8.22 32.61 12.21
N ASN A 58 -8.89 33.49 12.93
CA ASN A 58 -9.33 34.76 12.35
C ASN A 58 -8.10 35.53 11.85
N GLN A 59 -8.21 36.20 10.70
CA GLN A 59 -7.16 37.09 10.15
C GLN A 59 -6.56 38.01 11.23
N ALA A 60 -7.37 38.48 12.19
CA ALA A 60 -6.90 39.29 13.31
C ALA A 60 -5.89 38.57 14.23
N VAL A 61 -6.02 37.26 14.46
CA VAL A 61 -5.07 36.47 15.26
C VAL A 61 -3.76 36.31 14.51
N VAL A 62 -3.82 35.92 13.24
CA VAL A 62 -2.62 35.79 12.41
C VAL A 62 -1.86 37.12 12.29
N GLN A 63 -2.58 38.22 12.09
CA GLN A 63 -1.96 39.55 12.05
C GLN A 63 -1.27 39.91 13.37
N LYS A 64 -1.81 39.50 14.52
CA LYS A 64 -1.13 39.66 15.81
C LYS A 64 0.16 38.84 15.88
N VAL A 65 0.16 37.60 15.39
CA VAL A 65 1.36 36.74 15.37
C VAL A 65 2.43 37.34 14.45
N ILE A 66 2.07 37.75 13.23
CA ILE A 66 2.98 38.43 12.30
C ILE A 66 3.51 39.73 12.90
N LYS A 67 2.65 40.52 13.57
CA LYS A 67 3.07 41.74 14.26
C LYS A 67 4.12 41.46 15.33
N LYS A 68 3.93 40.42 16.15
CA LYS A 68 4.93 40.00 17.15
C LYS A 68 6.26 39.61 16.52
N MET A 69 6.24 38.85 15.42
CA MET A 69 7.46 38.50 14.67
C MET A 69 8.18 39.76 14.13
N ASN A 70 7.42 40.73 13.62
CA ASN A 70 7.97 42.00 13.13
C ASN A 70 8.53 42.89 14.25
N GLU A 71 7.84 42.94 15.40
CA GLU A 71 8.34 43.62 16.61
C GLU A 71 9.65 42.99 17.06
N LYS A 72 9.74 41.66 17.05
CA LYS A 72 10.98 40.94 17.38
C LYS A 72 12.10 41.23 16.38
N ASN A 73 11.79 41.28 15.08
CA ASN A 73 12.77 41.69 14.06
C ASN A 73 13.32 43.09 14.32
N ALA A 74 12.46 44.05 14.71
CA ALA A 74 12.89 45.40 15.04
C ALA A 74 13.80 45.43 16.29
N GLU A 75 13.53 44.60 17.30
CA GLU A 75 14.41 44.44 18.47
C GLU A 75 15.78 43.90 18.09
N LEU A 76 15.85 42.88 17.22
CA LEU A 76 17.12 42.29 16.78
C LEU A 76 18.01 43.33 16.07
N VAL A 77 17.41 44.18 15.23
CA VAL A 77 18.11 45.29 14.58
C VAL A 77 18.61 46.31 15.62
N LYS A 78 17.75 46.71 16.56
CA LYS A 78 18.08 47.70 17.60
C LYS A 78 19.22 47.21 18.49
N ASN A 79 19.19 45.93 18.86
CA ASN A 79 20.16 45.33 19.78
C ASN A 79 21.42 44.82 19.06
N LYS A 80 21.50 44.94 17.72
CA LYS A 80 22.58 44.37 16.90
C LYS A 80 22.80 42.89 17.22
N ALA A 81 21.71 42.12 17.23
CA ALA A 81 21.76 40.71 17.54
C ALA A 81 22.70 39.96 16.58
N GLU A 82 23.49 39.06 17.17
CA GLU A 82 24.42 38.21 16.44
C GLU A 82 23.79 36.83 16.18
N PRO A 83 23.99 36.23 15.00
CA PRO A 83 23.50 34.88 14.71
C PRO A 83 24.07 33.83 15.68
N GLY A 84 23.18 33.12 16.37
CA GLY A 84 23.52 32.11 17.39
C GLY A 84 23.78 30.74 16.77
N MET A 85 25.04 30.45 16.43
CA MET A 85 25.42 29.17 15.83
C MET A 85 25.56 28.02 16.86
N ASP A 86 25.82 28.36 18.12
CA ASP A 86 26.05 27.39 19.20
C ASP A 86 24.85 26.46 19.40
N GLN A 87 23.62 26.99 19.38
CA GLN A 87 22.42 26.18 19.52
C GLN A 87 22.23 25.21 18.34
N TYR A 88 22.57 25.64 17.12
CA TYR A 88 22.51 24.77 15.95
C TYR A 88 23.53 23.64 16.03
N ASP A 89 24.77 23.95 16.43
CA ASP A 89 25.82 22.94 16.56
C ASP A 89 25.51 21.95 17.70
N GLN A 90 24.96 22.42 18.82
CA GLN A 90 24.46 21.56 19.89
C GLN A 90 23.31 20.66 19.42
N ALA A 91 22.34 21.22 18.67
CA ALA A 91 21.20 20.48 18.14
C ALA A 91 21.61 19.36 17.17
N ILE A 92 22.70 19.53 16.41
CA ILE A 92 23.23 18.48 15.52
C ILE A 92 23.97 17.39 16.30
N GLN A 93 24.70 17.77 17.37
CA GLN A 93 25.54 16.82 18.11
C GLN A 93 24.73 15.99 19.12
N LYS A 94 23.71 16.58 19.72
CA LYS A 94 22.92 15.94 20.77
C LYS A 94 21.84 15.05 20.16
N LYS A 95 21.94 13.75 20.42
CA LYS A 95 20.86 12.78 20.16
C LYS A 95 19.95 12.70 21.37
N GLU A 96 18.86 13.43 21.35
CA GLU A 96 17.82 13.33 22.34
C GLU A 96 16.99 12.06 22.15
N LYS A 97 16.72 11.35 23.25
CA LYS A 97 16.02 10.05 23.24
C LYS A 97 14.53 10.15 23.50
N ARG A 98 13.99 11.35 23.72
CA ARG A 98 12.59 11.54 24.13
C ARG A 98 11.71 11.53 22.88
N LYS A 99 10.55 10.88 22.97
CA LYS A 99 9.51 11.01 21.94
C LYS A 99 8.80 12.34 22.11
N VAL A 100 8.75 13.10 21.03
CA VAL A 100 8.04 14.37 20.92
C VAL A 100 6.72 14.15 20.19
N ASP A 101 5.65 14.73 20.72
CA ASP A 101 4.30 14.59 20.15
C ASP A 101 4.08 15.52 18.95
N LYS A 102 3.09 15.20 18.12
CA LYS A 102 2.76 15.93 16.89
C LYS A 102 2.36 17.37 17.16
N THR A 103 1.73 17.65 18.30
CA THR A 103 1.34 19.00 18.75
C THR A 103 2.52 19.92 18.91
N TYR A 104 3.65 19.42 19.43
CA TYR A 104 4.86 20.23 19.59
C TYR A 104 5.37 20.77 18.25
N TYR A 105 5.40 19.94 17.19
CA TYR A 105 5.75 20.41 15.86
C TYR A 105 4.75 21.44 15.31
N GLN A 106 3.46 21.26 15.60
CA GLN A 106 2.41 22.16 15.12
C GLN A 106 2.51 23.54 15.77
N GLU A 107 2.77 23.60 17.07
CA GLU A 107 2.88 24.84 17.85
C GLU A 107 4.09 25.69 17.42
N HIS A 108 5.18 25.05 17.00
CA HIS A 108 6.42 25.73 16.62
C HIS A 108 6.52 25.99 15.11
N THR A 109 5.58 25.50 14.30
CA THR A 109 5.59 25.78 12.84
C THR A 109 5.13 27.22 12.60
N ILE A 110 6.01 28.04 12.02
CA ILE A 110 5.74 29.46 11.75
C ILE A 110 5.52 29.78 10.27
N ALA A 111 6.01 28.93 9.37
CA ALA A 111 5.94 29.14 7.93
C ALA A 111 6.23 27.84 7.16
N VAL A 112 6.10 27.89 5.83
CA VAL A 112 6.48 26.79 4.93
C VAL A 112 7.51 27.31 3.93
N LEU A 113 8.63 26.58 3.77
CA LEU A 113 9.64 26.82 2.76
C LEU A 113 9.35 25.99 1.52
N GLU A 114 9.26 26.62 0.36
CA GLU A 114 9.12 25.96 -0.93
C GLU A 114 10.28 26.27 -1.87
N ILE A 115 10.87 25.22 -2.46
CA ILE A 115 11.96 25.34 -3.44
C ILE A 115 11.61 24.51 -4.68
N PRO A 116 10.98 25.13 -5.70
CA PRO A 116 10.43 24.38 -6.83
C PRO A 116 11.45 23.60 -7.65
N LYS A 117 12.64 24.17 -7.88
CA LYS A 117 13.70 23.53 -8.69
C LYS A 117 14.10 22.14 -8.19
N ILE A 118 14.04 21.92 -6.89
CA ILE A 118 14.37 20.64 -6.26
C ILE A 118 13.14 19.90 -5.72
N ASN A 119 11.92 20.40 -6.02
CA ASN A 119 10.65 19.86 -5.56
C ASN A 119 10.63 19.65 -4.04
N LEU A 120 11.00 20.69 -3.29
CA LEU A 120 11.10 20.66 -1.83
C LEU A 120 10.02 21.56 -1.22
N SER A 121 9.32 21.04 -0.22
CA SER A 121 8.37 21.78 0.62
C SER A 121 8.59 21.32 2.07
N LEU A 122 9.02 22.21 2.95
CA LEU A 122 9.34 21.88 4.35
C LEU A 122 8.70 22.87 5.32
N PRO A 123 8.27 22.43 6.51
CA PRO A 123 7.91 23.35 7.57
C PRO A 123 9.13 24.14 8.05
N ILE A 124 8.90 25.38 8.45
CA ILE A 124 9.86 26.23 9.17
C ILE A 124 9.42 26.30 10.63
N PHE A 125 10.27 25.81 11.51
CA PHE A 125 10.11 25.91 12.96
C PHE A 125 10.79 27.18 13.49
N ASP A 126 10.22 27.81 14.52
CA ASP A 126 10.77 29.02 15.14
C ASP A 126 11.98 28.76 16.04
N GLU A 127 12.18 27.51 16.46
CA GLU A 127 13.31 27.09 17.28
C GLU A 127 14.22 26.09 16.54
N THR A 128 15.47 26.00 17.00
CA THR A 128 16.47 25.03 16.51
C THR A 128 16.74 23.97 17.57
N ASN A 129 16.33 22.72 17.31
CA ASN A 129 16.69 21.54 18.09
C ASN A 129 16.73 20.30 17.19
N GLU A 130 17.21 19.16 17.72
CA GLU A 130 17.36 17.93 16.95
C GLU A 130 16.02 17.47 16.32
N TYR A 131 14.91 17.58 17.06
CA TYR A 131 13.60 17.13 16.58
C TYR A 131 13.14 17.91 15.36
N PHE A 132 13.27 19.24 15.41
CA PHE A 132 12.89 20.12 14.32
C PHE A 132 13.78 19.91 13.09
N LEU A 133 15.10 19.79 13.30
CA LEU A 133 16.04 19.54 12.20
C LEU A 133 15.84 18.17 11.54
N GLN A 134 15.28 17.17 12.23
CA GLN A 134 14.91 15.88 11.63
C GLN A 134 13.63 15.93 10.77
N LYS A 135 12.78 16.95 10.94
CA LYS A 135 11.46 17.05 10.31
C LYS A 135 11.28 18.20 9.34
N GLY A 136 12.18 19.18 9.33
CA GLY A 136 12.06 20.31 8.45
C GLY A 136 13.24 21.27 8.57
N THR A 137 12.91 22.55 8.55
CA THR A 137 13.87 23.64 8.68
C THR A 137 13.60 24.41 9.96
N SER A 138 14.66 24.93 10.57
CA SER A 138 14.58 25.70 11.81
C SER A 138 15.14 27.09 11.61
N LEU A 139 14.50 28.09 12.21
CA LEU A 139 15.02 29.44 12.30
C LEU A 139 16.28 29.43 13.19
N LEU A 140 17.37 29.97 12.67
CA LEU A 140 18.60 30.15 13.45
C LEU A 140 18.38 31.25 14.50
N GLU A 141 18.75 30.96 15.74
CA GLU A 141 18.64 31.91 16.84
C GLU A 141 19.40 33.21 16.52
N GLY A 142 18.87 34.34 16.98
CA GLY A 142 19.48 35.66 16.74
C GLY A 142 19.26 36.22 15.32
N THR A 143 18.62 35.47 14.42
CA THR A 143 18.28 35.93 13.07
C THR A 143 16.83 36.36 12.94
N SER A 144 16.49 37.12 11.89
CA SER A 144 15.13 37.66 11.72
C SER A 144 14.12 36.54 11.44
N TYR A 145 12.90 36.67 11.93
CA TYR A 145 11.76 35.91 11.42
C TYR A 145 11.56 36.18 9.93
N PRO A 146 11.13 35.17 9.14
CA PRO A 146 11.05 35.26 7.68
C PRO A 146 9.80 36.01 7.16
N THR A 147 9.33 37.02 7.89
CA THR A 147 8.21 37.90 7.50
C THR A 147 8.61 38.94 6.44
N GLY A 148 9.92 39.11 6.22
CA GLY A 148 10.51 40.08 5.30
C GLY A 148 10.44 41.52 5.80
N GLY A 149 10.82 42.46 4.93
CA GLY A 149 10.96 43.87 5.26
C GLY A 149 12.40 44.37 5.19
N LYS A 150 12.60 45.69 5.25
CA LYS A 150 13.95 46.25 5.25
C LYS A 150 14.65 45.93 6.57
N ASN A 151 15.96 45.70 6.50
CA ASN A 151 16.80 45.35 7.65
C ASN A 151 16.40 44.00 8.26
N THR A 152 16.04 43.03 7.44
CA THR A 152 15.79 41.65 7.90
C THR A 152 16.73 40.69 7.20
N HIS A 153 17.24 39.73 7.97
CA HIS A 153 17.98 38.59 7.44
C HIS A 153 17.60 37.35 8.25
N ALA A 154 16.74 36.50 7.67
CA ALA A 154 16.39 35.22 8.27
C ALA A 154 17.38 34.15 7.83
N VAL A 155 17.76 33.25 8.74
CA VAL A 155 18.57 32.08 8.39
C VAL A 155 17.78 30.82 8.72
N LEU A 156 17.52 30.02 7.70
CA LEU A 156 16.78 28.77 7.81
C LEU A 156 17.75 27.60 7.69
N SER A 157 17.84 26.81 8.75
CA SER A 157 18.81 25.74 8.92
C SER A 157 18.15 24.39 8.67
N GLY A 158 18.83 23.46 8.00
CA GLY A 158 18.31 22.10 7.78
C GLY A 158 19.43 21.07 7.60
N HIS A 159 19.14 19.81 7.86
CA HIS A 159 20.10 18.72 7.63
C HIS A 159 20.33 18.43 6.15
N ARG A 160 21.51 17.87 5.85
CA ARG A 160 21.88 17.33 4.55
C ARG A 160 22.30 15.87 4.72
N GLY A 161 21.71 14.97 3.93
CA GLY A 161 22.06 13.56 3.92
C GLY A 161 21.52 12.73 5.07
N LEU A 162 20.36 13.10 5.63
CA LEU A 162 19.69 12.27 6.63
C LEU A 162 19.16 10.99 5.97
N SER A 163 19.31 9.83 6.62
CA SER A 163 18.85 8.54 6.07
C SER A 163 17.33 8.43 6.00
N THR A 164 16.63 9.23 6.80
CA THR A 164 15.16 9.17 6.96
C THR A 164 14.41 10.25 6.19
N ALA A 165 15.08 11.33 5.75
CA ALA A 165 14.43 12.45 5.07
C ALA A 165 15.40 13.20 4.15
N ARG A 166 14.89 13.73 3.03
CA ARG A 166 15.71 14.42 2.02
C ARG A 166 16.17 15.81 2.49
N LEU A 167 15.30 16.58 3.14
CA LEU A 167 15.62 17.91 3.70
C LEU A 167 16.47 18.78 2.72
N PHE A 168 17.60 19.33 3.17
CA PHE A 168 18.52 20.13 2.35
C PHE A 168 19.59 19.30 1.62
N THR A 169 19.40 17.98 1.45
CA THR A 169 20.32 17.11 0.69
C THR A 169 20.66 17.67 -0.69
N ASP A 170 19.66 18.26 -1.37
CA ASP A 170 19.78 18.80 -2.72
C ASP A 170 19.88 20.32 -2.79
N LEU A 171 20.03 21.00 -1.65
CA LEU A 171 20.29 22.44 -1.63
C LEU A 171 21.49 22.86 -2.51
N PRO A 172 22.59 22.09 -2.63
CA PRO A 172 23.70 22.40 -3.54
C PRO A 172 23.33 22.43 -5.04
N LYS A 173 22.15 21.95 -5.44
CA LYS A 173 21.67 22.02 -6.84
C LYS A 173 21.11 23.40 -7.21
N LEU A 174 20.93 24.27 -6.22
CA LEU A 174 20.56 25.66 -6.47
C LEU A 174 21.74 26.44 -7.08
N ALA A 175 21.40 27.40 -7.92
CA ALA A 175 22.29 28.31 -8.60
C ALA A 175 21.79 29.75 -8.43
N ILE A 176 22.68 30.70 -8.65
CA ILE A 176 22.33 32.12 -8.68
C ILE A 176 21.21 32.32 -9.70
N GLY A 177 20.17 33.04 -9.29
CA GLY A 177 18.99 33.33 -10.09
C GLY A 177 17.80 32.39 -9.88
N ASP A 178 17.98 31.24 -9.22
CA ASP A 178 16.87 30.39 -8.81
C ASP A 178 15.99 31.10 -7.76
N THR A 179 14.74 30.64 -7.62
CA THR A 179 13.79 31.20 -6.66
C THR A 179 13.34 30.18 -5.63
N PHE A 180 13.17 30.64 -4.39
CA PHE A 180 12.47 29.92 -3.33
C PHE A 180 11.44 30.84 -2.68
N TYR A 181 10.49 30.24 -1.95
CA TYR A 181 9.33 30.94 -1.42
C TYR A 181 9.14 30.59 0.05
N ILE A 182 8.70 31.58 0.82
CA ILE A 182 8.25 31.37 2.20
C ILE A 182 6.76 31.67 2.23
N GLU A 183 5.95 30.67 2.53
CA GLU A 183 4.51 30.82 2.71
C GLU A 183 4.20 31.05 4.18
N ILE A 184 3.60 32.21 4.47
CA ILE A 184 3.06 32.57 5.79
C ILE A 184 1.59 32.90 5.58
N ASN A 185 0.69 32.11 6.16
CA ASN A 185 -0.76 32.31 6.01
C ASN A 185 -1.22 32.59 4.56
N LYS A 186 -0.85 31.70 3.61
CA LYS A 186 -1.14 31.80 2.18
C LYS A 186 -0.54 33.02 1.45
N GLN A 187 0.30 33.81 2.11
CA GLN A 187 1.08 34.86 1.46
C GLN A 187 2.47 34.31 1.12
N HIS A 188 2.87 34.45 -0.14
CA HIS A 188 4.16 33.98 -0.63
C HIS A 188 5.18 35.13 -0.64
N HIS A 189 6.24 34.97 0.14
CA HIS A 189 7.42 35.83 0.12
C HIS A 189 8.46 35.18 -0.80
N ALA A 190 8.65 35.75 -2.00
CA ALA A 190 9.58 35.21 -2.99
C ALA A 190 11.00 35.77 -2.81
N TYR A 191 11.99 34.89 -2.90
CA TYR A 191 13.40 35.25 -2.83
C TYR A 191 14.14 34.68 -4.03
N LYS A 192 15.03 35.49 -4.62
CA LYS A 192 15.89 35.09 -5.74
C LYS A 192 17.32 34.95 -5.23
N VAL A 193 17.92 33.79 -5.48
CA VAL A 193 19.28 33.46 -5.04
C VAL A 193 20.27 34.44 -5.67
N ASP A 194 21.07 35.12 -4.84
CA ASP A 194 22.09 36.07 -5.27
C ASP A 194 23.51 35.71 -4.83
N ASN A 195 23.65 34.82 -3.86
CA ASN A 195 24.94 34.39 -3.35
C ASN A 195 24.87 32.94 -2.89
N ILE A 196 25.90 32.16 -3.26
CA ILE A 196 26.13 30.82 -2.75
C ILE A 196 27.58 30.76 -2.31
N GLN A 197 27.82 30.37 -1.05
CA GLN A 197 29.17 30.28 -0.51
C GLN A 197 29.29 29.19 0.55
N THR A 198 30.52 28.72 0.76
CA THR A 198 30.87 27.78 1.82
C THR A 198 31.70 28.51 2.87
N ILE A 199 31.35 28.34 4.14
CA ILE A 199 32.00 29.00 5.27
C ILE A 199 32.41 27.99 6.35
N GLU A 200 33.33 28.37 7.21
CA GLU A 200 33.57 27.65 8.47
C GLU A 200 32.37 27.82 9.42
N PRO A 201 32.08 26.84 10.29
CA PRO A 201 30.97 26.93 11.24
C PRO A 201 31.05 28.15 12.18
N THR A 202 32.26 28.60 12.52
CA THR A 202 32.53 29.75 13.39
C THR A 202 32.32 31.11 12.70
N ASN A 203 32.18 31.15 11.37
CA ASN A 203 32.07 32.39 10.62
C ASN A 203 30.60 32.81 10.43
N THR A 204 30.07 33.63 11.34
CA THR A 204 28.68 34.11 11.28
C THR A 204 28.51 35.44 10.53
N GLU A 205 29.60 36.10 10.09
CA GLU A 205 29.54 37.41 9.41
C GLU A 205 28.54 37.46 8.24
N PRO A 206 28.48 36.46 7.35
CA PRO A 206 27.55 36.53 6.23
C PRO A 206 26.07 36.37 6.59
N LEU A 207 25.78 35.94 7.82
CA LEU A 207 24.44 35.71 8.34
C LEU A 207 23.85 36.95 9.02
N LYS A 208 24.66 38.00 9.23
CA LYS A 208 24.22 39.24 9.89
C LYS A 208 23.21 40.02 9.05
N ILE A 209 22.39 40.81 9.73
CA ILE A 209 21.45 41.73 9.09
C ILE A 209 22.22 42.79 8.31
N GLN A 210 21.77 43.03 7.07
CA GLN A 210 22.34 44.07 6.21
C GLN A 210 21.37 45.23 6.08
N ALA A 211 21.89 46.45 6.26
CA ALA A 211 21.09 47.66 6.17
C ALA A 211 20.38 47.77 4.81
N ASN A 212 19.10 48.14 4.85
CA ASN A 212 18.20 48.31 3.70
C ASN A 212 17.96 47.06 2.84
N LYS A 213 18.28 45.86 3.33
CA LYS A 213 18.02 44.60 2.61
C LYS A 213 16.97 43.74 3.30
N ASP A 214 16.28 42.93 2.50
CA ASP A 214 15.38 41.86 2.91
C ASP A 214 15.97 40.55 2.37
N LEU A 215 16.59 39.77 3.25
CA LEU A 215 17.40 38.61 2.92
C LEU A 215 16.90 37.35 3.63
N VAL A 216 17.06 36.22 2.96
CA VAL A 216 16.93 34.90 3.58
C VAL A 216 18.11 34.05 3.14
N THR A 217 18.78 33.39 4.08
CA THR A 217 19.80 32.39 3.81
C THR A 217 19.31 31.00 4.20
N LEU A 218 19.40 30.05 3.26
CA LEU A 218 19.23 28.63 3.51
C LEU A 218 20.59 28.04 3.86
N MET A 219 20.70 27.43 5.04
CA MET A 219 21.96 26.92 5.59
C MET A 219 21.92 25.41 5.81
N THR A 220 22.99 24.73 5.39
CA THR A 220 23.18 23.31 5.68
C THR A 220 24.66 22.93 5.82
N CYS A 221 24.95 21.72 6.29
CA CYS A 221 26.31 21.21 6.41
C CYS A 221 26.90 20.76 5.06
N THR A 222 28.22 20.92 4.91
CA THR A 222 28.97 20.51 3.71
C THR A 222 30.44 20.22 4.07
N PRO A 223 31.22 19.46 3.28
CA PRO A 223 30.83 18.54 2.21
C PRO A 223 29.92 17.40 2.69
N TYR A 224 29.28 16.71 1.75
CA TYR A 224 28.37 15.60 2.04
C TYR A 224 29.04 14.53 2.91
N MET A 225 28.38 14.08 3.98
CA MET A 225 28.87 13.11 4.99
C MET A 225 30.09 13.57 5.82
N ILE A 226 30.72 14.70 5.51
CA ILE A 226 31.87 15.25 6.25
C ILE A 226 31.44 16.36 7.21
N ASN A 227 30.53 17.25 6.77
CA ASN A 227 29.88 18.28 7.58
C ASN A 227 30.80 19.28 8.33
N THR A 228 32.07 19.39 7.91
CA THR A 228 33.06 20.33 8.47
C THR A 228 32.78 21.81 8.23
N HIS A 229 32.01 22.14 7.19
CA HIS A 229 31.69 23.50 6.77
C HIS A 229 30.17 23.70 6.68
N ARG A 230 29.75 24.94 6.39
CA ARG A 230 28.36 25.28 6.11
C ARG A 230 28.22 25.82 4.69
N LEU A 231 27.25 25.28 3.96
CA LEU A 231 26.80 25.82 2.68
C LEU A 231 25.70 26.84 2.96
N LEU A 232 25.88 28.04 2.45
CA LEU A 232 24.91 29.13 2.51
C LEU A 232 24.37 29.40 1.11
N VAL A 233 23.04 29.39 0.96
CA VAL A 233 22.35 29.83 -0.25
C VAL A 233 21.47 31.02 0.12
N ARG A 234 21.91 32.22 -0.23
CA ARG A 234 21.23 33.47 0.12
C ARG A 234 20.39 33.98 -1.05
N GLY A 235 19.17 34.41 -0.75
CA GLY A 235 18.32 35.14 -1.67
C GLY A 235 17.89 36.50 -1.12
N HIS A 236 17.66 37.44 -2.04
CA HIS A 236 17.01 38.72 -1.75
C HIS A 236 15.56 38.69 -2.17
N ARG A 237 14.75 39.50 -1.48
CA ARG A 237 13.32 39.62 -1.75
C ARG A 237 13.04 40.12 -3.17
N VAL A 238 12.11 39.45 -3.85
CA VAL A 238 11.56 39.86 -5.16
C VAL A 238 10.02 39.79 -5.14
N PRO A 239 9.32 40.48 -6.05
CA PRO A 239 7.88 40.30 -6.22
C PRO A 239 7.55 38.84 -6.54
N TYR A 240 6.49 38.31 -5.92
CA TYR A 240 6.01 36.95 -6.19
C TYR A 240 5.39 36.87 -7.58
N LYS A 241 5.81 35.85 -8.34
CA LYS A 241 5.20 35.47 -9.62
C LYS A 241 5.21 33.95 -9.70
N GLU A 242 4.06 33.36 -10.01
CA GLU A 242 4.03 31.92 -10.29
C GLU A 242 4.91 31.60 -11.50
N THR A 243 5.76 30.59 -11.36
CA THR A 243 6.70 30.13 -12.38
C THR A 243 6.35 28.72 -12.86
N ASN A 244 6.82 28.34 -14.05
CA ASN A 244 6.63 26.97 -14.56
C ASN A 244 7.11 25.90 -13.57
N GLU A 245 8.18 26.17 -12.82
CA GLU A 245 8.68 25.25 -11.79
C GLU A 245 7.71 25.13 -10.61
N THR A 246 7.08 26.23 -10.16
CA THR A 246 6.02 26.14 -9.12
C THR A 246 4.84 25.30 -9.59
N THR A 247 4.39 25.47 -10.83
CA THR A 247 3.31 24.65 -11.42
C THR A 247 3.69 23.19 -11.52
N LYS A 248 4.93 22.90 -11.94
CA LYS A 248 5.47 21.54 -12.04
C LYS A 248 5.56 20.87 -10.66
N MET A 249 6.05 21.57 -9.63
CA MET A 249 6.10 21.09 -8.26
C MET A 249 4.70 20.73 -7.74
N LYS A 250 3.71 21.63 -7.91
CA LYS A 250 2.30 21.38 -7.56
C LYS A 250 1.72 20.15 -8.31
N ARG A 251 2.09 19.95 -9.57
CA ARG A 251 1.66 18.78 -10.36
C ARG A 251 2.31 17.48 -9.88
N ILE A 252 3.60 17.51 -9.55
CA ILE A 252 4.33 16.34 -9.04
C ILE A 252 3.73 15.90 -7.70
N SER A 253 3.52 16.84 -6.77
CA SER A 253 2.91 16.52 -5.47
C SER A 253 1.51 15.93 -5.61
N PHE A 254 0.69 16.47 -6.53
CA PHE A 254 -0.63 15.94 -6.85
C PHE A 254 -0.59 14.48 -7.37
N ILE A 255 0.33 14.18 -8.31
CA ILE A 255 0.49 12.82 -8.87
C ILE A 255 0.97 11.85 -7.79
N GLN A 256 1.95 12.25 -6.97
CA GLN A 256 2.47 11.43 -5.89
C GLN A 256 1.38 11.05 -4.89
N ALA A 257 0.54 12.00 -4.49
CA ALA A 257 -0.60 11.72 -3.60
C ALA A 257 -1.56 10.68 -4.22
N HIS A 258 -1.92 10.83 -5.50
CA HIS A 258 -2.80 9.89 -6.19
C HIS A 258 -2.20 8.49 -6.35
N LEU A 259 -0.90 8.40 -6.61
CA LEU A 259 -0.20 7.11 -6.69
C LEU A 259 -0.25 6.35 -5.35
N ILE A 260 -0.09 7.04 -4.22
CA ILE A 260 -0.21 6.40 -2.89
C ILE A 260 -1.60 5.78 -2.72
N TYR A 261 -2.67 6.51 -3.05
CA TYR A 261 -4.03 5.99 -2.97
C TYR A 261 -4.24 4.78 -3.90
N LEU A 262 -3.71 4.82 -5.11
CA LEU A 262 -3.80 3.74 -6.08
C LEU A 262 -3.06 2.47 -5.60
N TRP A 263 -1.84 2.61 -5.09
CA TRP A 263 -1.08 1.49 -4.53
C TRP A 263 -1.74 0.93 -3.27
N GLY A 264 -2.29 1.78 -2.40
CA GLY A 264 -3.09 1.35 -1.25
C GLY A 264 -4.30 0.51 -1.66
N LEU A 265 -5.04 0.96 -2.68
CA LEU A 265 -6.18 0.22 -3.24
C LEU A 265 -5.75 -1.13 -3.84
N LEU A 266 -4.67 -1.15 -4.64
CA LEU A 266 -4.12 -2.39 -5.21
C LEU A 266 -3.68 -3.36 -4.11
N GLY A 267 -3.08 -2.87 -3.02
CA GLY A 267 -2.69 -3.68 -1.86
C GLY A 267 -3.90 -4.34 -1.18
N ILE A 268 -5.01 -3.61 -1.03
CA ILE A 268 -6.27 -4.14 -0.49
C ILE A 268 -6.84 -5.22 -1.42
N ILE A 269 -6.93 -4.94 -2.72
CA ILE A 269 -7.45 -5.89 -3.72
C ILE A 269 -6.59 -7.17 -3.75
N GLY A 270 -5.26 -7.02 -3.73
CA GLY A 270 -4.32 -8.13 -3.67
C GLY A 270 -4.49 -8.98 -2.41
N SER A 271 -4.67 -8.33 -1.25
CA SER A 271 -4.91 -9.02 0.03
C SER A 271 -6.24 -9.80 0.00
N CYS A 272 -7.32 -9.20 -0.51
CA CYS A 272 -8.60 -9.88 -0.69
C CYS A 272 -8.49 -11.09 -1.64
N LEU A 273 -7.73 -10.97 -2.74
CA LEU A 273 -7.49 -12.06 -3.67
C LEU A 273 -6.73 -13.22 -2.99
N ILE A 274 -5.70 -12.93 -2.21
CA ILE A 274 -4.95 -13.94 -1.45
C ILE A 274 -5.86 -14.66 -0.45
N ILE A 275 -6.66 -13.91 0.32
CA ILE A 275 -7.64 -14.47 1.26
C ILE A 275 -8.65 -15.36 0.53
N TRP A 276 -9.16 -14.92 -0.62
CA TRP A 276 -10.07 -15.71 -1.44
C TRP A 276 -9.44 -17.01 -1.95
N ILE A 277 -8.18 -16.98 -2.40
CA ILE A 277 -7.44 -18.18 -2.82
C ILE A 277 -7.27 -19.15 -1.64
N LEU A 278 -6.86 -18.65 -0.47
CA LEU A 278 -6.68 -19.46 0.74
C LEU A 278 -8.01 -20.06 1.22
N TRP A 279 -9.08 -19.27 1.23
CA TRP A 279 -10.43 -19.74 1.57
C TRP A 279 -10.92 -20.79 0.58
N HIS A 280 -10.72 -20.57 -0.72
CA HIS A 280 -11.06 -21.54 -1.76
C HIS A 280 -10.25 -22.84 -1.63
N TRP A 281 -8.95 -22.75 -1.31
CA TRP A 281 -8.11 -23.93 -1.06
C TRP A 281 -8.51 -24.71 0.19
N THR A 282 -8.80 -24.02 1.30
CA THR A 282 -9.27 -24.69 2.53
C THR A 282 -10.62 -25.38 2.31
N ILE A 283 -11.55 -24.74 1.58
CA ILE A 283 -12.82 -25.37 1.19
C ILE A 283 -12.59 -26.61 0.34
N LEU A 284 -11.77 -26.52 -0.71
CA LEU A 284 -11.46 -27.67 -1.56
C LEU A 284 -10.81 -28.80 -0.76
N GLY A 285 -9.89 -28.49 0.16
CA GLY A 285 -9.25 -29.47 1.03
C GLY A 285 -10.22 -30.11 2.04
N MET A 286 -11.15 -29.35 2.60
CA MET A 286 -12.21 -29.88 3.47
C MET A 286 -13.17 -30.80 2.71
N TRP A 287 -13.48 -30.49 1.45
CA TRP A 287 -14.34 -31.36 0.62
C TRP A 287 -13.69 -32.72 0.40
N GLU A 288 -12.38 -32.79 0.17
CA GLU A 288 -11.69 -34.08 -0.02
C GLU A 288 -11.65 -34.95 1.24
N LYS A 289 -11.69 -34.35 2.44
CA LYS A 289 -11.62 -35.07 3.72
C LYS A 289 -12.97 -35.52 4.28
N ARG A 290 -14.09 -34.96 3.80
CA ARG A 290 -15.43 -35.37 4.23
C ARG A 290 -15.90 -36.62 3.49
N GLN A 291 -16.55 -37.51 4.21
CA GLN A 291 -17.24 -38.68 3.68
C GLN A 291 -18.68 -38.28 3.32
N TYR A 292 -19.16 -38.72 2.15
CA TYR A 292 -20.49 -38.43 1.64
C TYR A 292 -21.17 -39.74 1.32
N ALA A 293 -22.39 -39.98 1.83
CA ALA A 293 -23.19 -41.13 1.45
C ALA A 293 -23.58 -41.06 -0.03
N LEU A 294 -23.36 -42.14 -0.78
CA LEU A 294 -23.79 -42.26 -2.17
C LEU A 294 -24.99 -43.17 -2.31
N ARG A 295 -26.17 -42.55 -2.41
CA ARG A 295 -27.43 -43.25 -2.69
C ARG A 295 -27.93 -42.88 -4.09
N PHE A 296 -28.38 -43.87 -4.85
CA PHE A 296 -28.95 -43.67 -6.17
C PHE A 296 -30.29 -44.40 -6.31
N SER A 297 -31.14 -43.92 -7.21
CA SER A 297 -32.30 -44.67 -7.70
C SER A 297 -32.23 -44.78 -9.22
N LEU A 298 -32.27 -46.01 -9.70
CA LEU A 298 -32.32 -46.34 -11.12
C LEU A 298 -33.75 -46.64 -11.51
N ILE A 299 -34.24 -45.88 -12.47
CA ILE A 299 -35.62 -45.93 -12.93
C ILE A 299 -35.62 -45.99 -14.45
N ASP A 300 -36.45 -46.86 -15.01
CA ASP A 300 -36.64 -46.98 -16.45
C ASP A 300 -37.50 -45.81 -17.00
N ARG A 301 -37.67 -45.76 -18.32
CA ARG A 301 -38.32 -44.66 -19.05
C ARG A 301 -39.74 -44.36 -18.60
N VAL A 302 -40.44 -45.38 -18.11
CA VAL A 302 -41.84 -45.34 -17.68
C VAL A 302 -41.98 -44.95 -16.20
N GLY A 303 -40.87 -44.84 -15.46
CA GLY A 303 -40.91 -44.53 -14.03
C GLY A 303 -40.82 -45.76 -13.12
N LEU A 304 -40.62 -46.95 -13.68
CA LEU A 304 -40.48 -48.21 -12.93
C LEU A 304 -39.03 -48.43 -12.47
N PRO A 305 -38.80 -48.94 -11.25
CA PRO A 305 -37.46 -49.23 -10.75
C PRO A 305 -36.76 -50.31 -11.59
N LEU A 306 -35.47 -50.12 -11.87
CA LEU A 306 -34.63 -51.14 -12.50
C LEU A 306 -34.00 -52.00 -11.40
N ASN A 307 -34.42 -53.26 -11.33
CA ASN A 307 -33.95 -54.22 -10.34
C ASN A 307 -32.76 -55.00 -10.88
N GLU A 308 -31.88 -55.44 -9.98
CA GLU A 308 -30.74 -56.31 -10.29
C GLU A 308 -29.66 -55.73 -11.22
N VAL A 309 -29.50 -54.40 -11.25
CA VAL A 309 -28.49 -53.73 -12.07
C VAL A 309 -27.18 -53.56 -11.29
N LEU A 310 -26.09 -54.14 -11.79
CA LEU A 310 -24.77 -54.01 -11.19
C LEU A 310 -24.17 -52.62 -11.43
N ILE A 311 -23.74 -51.97 -10.35
CA ILE A 311 -23.03 -50.69 -10.38
C ILE A 311 -21.64 -50.85 -9.78
N THR A 312 -20.61 -50.32 -10.45
CA THR A 312 -19.22 -50.36 -9.96
C THR A 312 -18.60 -48.96 -9.95
N VAL A 313 -17.87 -48.61 -8.89
CA VAL A 313 -17.24 -47.28 -8.73
C VAL A 313 -15.77 -47.28 -9.14
N TYR A 314 -15.39 -46.32 -9.97
CA TYR A 314 -14.02 -46.05 -10.41
C TYR A 314 -13.55 -44.66 -10.01
N ASP A 315 -12.23 -44.48 -9.94
CA ASP A 315 -11.60 -43.15 -9.85
C ASP A 315 -11.98 -42.26 -11.05
N SER A 316 -11.87 -40.94 -10.87
CA SER A 316 -12.01 -39.84 -11.83
C SER A 316 -11.46 -40.11 -13.24
N HIS A 317 -10.48 -41.01 -13.39
CA HIS A 317 -9.84 -41.38 -14.66
C HIS A 317 -10.17 -42.80 -15.19
N LYS A 318 -11.12 -43.54 -14.59
CA LYS A 318 -11.49 -44.93 -14.95
C LYS A 318 -10.36 -45.97 -14.82
N LYS A 319 -9.29 -45.64 -14.09
CA LYS A 319 -8.07 -46.47 -14.05
C LYS A 319 -8.04 -47.49 -12.93
N LYS A 320 -8.70 -47.21 -11.81
CA LYS A 320 -8.69 -48.07 -10.62
C LYS A 320 -10.10 -48.18 -10.06
N ILE A 321 -10.49 -49.40 -9.71
CA ILE A 321 -11.72 -49.68 -8.96
C ILE A 321 -11.49 -49.20 -7.53
N ILE A 322 -12.46 -48.48 -6.96
CA ILE A 322 -12.39 -48.03 -5.58
C ILE A 322 -12.84 -49.19 -4.69
N THR A 323 -12.00 -49.59 -3.74
CA THR A 323 -12.27 -50.71 -2.83
C THR A 323 -12.44 -50.22 -1.40
N ARG A 324 -13.44 -50.75 -0.67
CA ARG A 324 -13.60 -50.59 0.78
C ARG A 324 -13.08 -51.87 1.43
N THR A 325 -12.14 -51.76 2.38
CA THR A 325 -11.58 -52.95 3.10
C THR A 325 -11.17 -54.11 2.17
N GLN A 326 -10.50 -53.79 1.04
CA GLN A 326 -10.07 -54.72 -0.03
C GLN A 326 -11.19 -55.36 -0.89
N GLU A 327 -12.45 -55.02 -0.66
CA GLU A 327 -13.58 -55.43 -1.52
C GLU A 327 -13.97 -54.32 -2.49
N GLU A 328 -14.30 -54.68 -3.73
CA GLU A 328 -14.76 -53.72 -4.75
C GLU A 328 -16.07 -53.06 -4.33
N ILE A 329 -16.15 -51.73 -4.45
CA ILE A 329 -17.40 -51.01 -4.20
C ILE A 329 -18.29 -51.20 -5.43
N SER A 330 -18.99 -52.32 -5.40
CA SER A 330 -20.04 -52.67 -6.34
C SER A 330 -21.23 -53.24 -5.60
N ASP A 331 -22.42 -52.80 -5.97
CA ASP A 331 -23.67 -53.29 -5.40
C ASP A 331 -24.74 -53.35 -6.51
N VAL A 332 -25.82 -54.04 -6.21
CA VAL A 332 -26.91 -54.34 -7.12
C VAL A 332 -28.15 -53.57 -6.67
N THR A 333 -28.91 -53.03 -7.61
CA THR A 333 -30.14 -52.30 -7.26
C THR A 333 -31.20 -53.22 -6.64
N ASN A 334 -31.78 -52.77 -5.53
CA ASN A 334 -32.86 -53.49 -4.83
C ASN A 334 -34.18 -53.46 -5.62
N GLN A 335 -35.22 -54.13 -5.10
CA GLN A 335 -36.55 -54.24 -5.75
C GLN A 335 -37.26 -52.89 -5.99
N ASN A 336 -36.80 -51.83 -5.33
CA ASN A 336 -37.30 -50.47 -5.46
C ASN A 336 -36.33 -49.60 -6.30
N GLY A 337 -35.34 -50.20 -6.97
CA GLY A 337 -34.37 -49.54 -7.84
C GLY A 337 -33.31 -48.73 -7.09
N PHE A 338 -33.24 -48.84 -5.77
CA PHE A 338 -32.28 -48.11 -4.93
C PHE A 338 -30.99 -48.87 -4.74
N ILE A 339 -29.91 -48.12 -4.56
CA ILE A 339 -28.59 -48.64 -4.23
C ILE A 339 -27.87 -47.67 -3.29
N ASP A 340 -27.23 -48.20 -2.26
CA ASP A 340 -26.43 -47.45 -1.29
C ASP A 340 -24.97 -47.92 -1.40
N LEU A 341 -24.13 -47.11 -2.04
CA LEU A 341 -22.70 -47.40 -2.21
C LEU A 341 -21.87 -46.97 -0.99
N GLY A 342 -22.52 -46.60 0.12
CA GLY A 342 -21.89 -46.18 1.36
C GLY A 342 -21.24 -44.81 1.26
N GLU A 343 -20.42 -44.49 2.27
CA GLU A 343 -19.76 -43.19 2.34
C GLU A 343 -18.40 -43.18 1.62
N LEU A 344 -18.21 -42.23 0.70
CA LEU A 344 -16.95 -42.00 0.00
C LEU A 344 -16.41 -40.58 0.22
N PRO A 345 -15.08 -40.39 0.18
CA PRO A 345 -14.50 -39.07 0.34
C PRO A 345 -14.96 -38.12 -0.78
N GLY A 346 -14.97 -36.81 -0.57
CA GLY A 346 -15.48 -35.84 -1.55
C GLY A 346 -14.59 -35.60 -2.77
N LYS A 347 -14.26 -36.66 -3.52
CA LYS A 347 -13.46 -36.63 -4.75
C LYS A 347 -14.34 -36.78 -5.99
N TYR A 348 -13.71 -36.68 -7.16
CA TYR A 348 -14.37 -37.00 -8.42
C TYR A 348 -14.38 -38.51 -8.64
N TYR A 349 -15.54 -39.08 -8.91
CA TYR A 349 -15.66 -40.50 -9.26
C TYR A 349 -16.33 -40.71 -10.60
N GLN A 350 -16.13 -41.90 -11.16
CA GLN A 350 -16.89 -42.39 -12.30
C GLN A 350 -17.62 -43.67 -11.91
N VAL A 351 -18.93 -43.66 -12.06
CA VAL A 351 -19.78 -44.82 -11.77
C VAL A 351 -20.09 -45.54 -13.08
N LYS A 352 -19.77 -46.83 -13.15
CA LYS A 352 -20.12 -47.71 -14.28
C LYS A 352 -21.42 -48.43 -13.96
N ILE A 353 -22.44 -48.25 -14.79
CA ILE A 353 -23.75 -48.90 -14.64
C ILE A 353 -23.84 -49.97 -15.72
N SER A 354 -24.03 -51.24 -15.34
CA SER A 354 -24.06 -52.38 -16.24
C SER A 354 -25.49 -52.92 -16.34
N LEU A 355 -26.21 -52.52 -17.40
CA LEU A 355 -27.61 -52.90 -17.64
C LEU A 355 -27.74 -54.30 -18.27
N SER A 356 -26.67 -54.79 -18.90
CA SER A 356 -26.55 -56.09 -19.56
C SER A 356 -25.06 -56.36 -19.80
N PRO A 357 -24.59 -57.62 -19.94
CA PRO A 357 -23.18 -57.94 -20.22
C PRO A 357 -22.57 -57.16 -21.40
N THR A 358 -23.38 -56.67 -22.34
CA THR A 358 -22.93 -55.90 -23.51
C THR A 358 -23.13 -54.38 -23.38
N HIS A 359 -23.89 -53.90 -22.39
CA HIS A 359 -24.26 -52.49 -22.25
C HIS A 359 -23.89 -51.93 -20.88
N SER A 360 -22.80 -51.17 -20.87
CA SER A 360 -22.40 -50.40 -19.70
C SER A 360 -22.01 -48.96 -20.06
N PHE A 361 -22.24 -48.03 -19.13
CA PHE A 361 -21.87 -46.62 -19.34
C PHE A 361 -21.34 -46.00 -18.05
N PHE A 362 -20.55 -44.93 -18.21
CA PHE A 362 -19.91 -44.23 -17.11
C PHE A 362 -20.55 -42.87 -16.86
N VAL A 363 -20.74 -42.52 -15.59
CA VAL A 363 -21.23 -41.21 -15.17
C VAL A 363 -20.28 -40.57 -14.18
N LYS A 364 -19.92 -39.30 -14.41
CA LYS A 364 -19.02 -38.52 -13.53
C LYS A 364 -19.79 -37.86 -12.41
N ILE A 365 -19.36 -38.06 -11.18
CA ILE A 365 -19.97 -37.48 -9.98
C ILE A 365 -18.98 -36.61 -9.19
N ARG A 366 -19.48 -35.53 -8.58
CA ARG A 366 -18.76 -34.70 -7.59
C ARG A 366 -19.72 -34.19 -6.49
N PRO A 367 -19.27 -33.98 -5.24
CA PRO A 367 -20.09 -33.37 -4.20
C PRO A 367 -20.59 -31.98 -4.61
N LYS A 368 -21.83 -31.63 -4.24
CA LYS A 368 -22.44 -30.33 -4.60
C LYS A 368 -22.33 -29.25 -3.53
N SER A 369 -22.56 -29.62 -2.27
CA SER A 369 -22.79 -28.69 -1.18
C SER A 369 -22.13 -29.17 0.12
N ARG A 370 -21.89 -28.22 1.04
CA ARG A 370 -21.35 -28.45 2.39
C ARG A 370 -22.39 -29.06 3.34
N THR A 371 -23.67 -28.84 3.07
CA THR A 371 -24.80 -29.22 3.94
C THR A 371 -25.61 -30.40 3.41
N GLU A 372 -25.46 -30.75 2.14
CA GLU A 372 -26.28 -31.76 1.49
C GLU A 372 -25.42 -32.94 1.03
N ASN A 373 -25.74 -34.13 1.51
CA ASN A 373 -25.01 -35.37 1.24
C ASN A 373 -25.37 -35.94 -0.15
N TYR A 374 -25.09 -35.22 -1.23
CA TYR A 374 -25.27 -35.75 -2.59
C TYR A 374 -24.31 -35.19 -3.65
N PHE A 375 -24.24 -35.92 -4.76
CA PHE A 375 -23.37 -35.67 -5.88
C PHE A 375 -24.12 -35.08 -7.11
N ILE A 376 -23.46 -34.24 -7.91
CA ILE A 376 -23.97 -33.79 -9.23
C ILE A 376 -23.34 -34.58 -10.35
N PHE A 377 -24.15 -34.96 -11.34
CA PHE A 377 -23.68 -35.50 -12.61
C PHE A 377 -23.46 -34.43 -13.69
N ARG A 378 -22.40 -34.60 -14.49
CA ARG A 378 -22.23 -33.80 -15.73
C ARG A 378 -22.98 -34.49 -16.87
N LYS A 379 -24.00 -33.80 -17.40
CA LYS A 379 -24.95 -34.26 -18.44
C LYS A 379 -24.25 -35.06 -19.54
N ASN A 380 -24.65 -36.33 -19.71
CA ASN A 380 -24.27 -37.17 -20.84
C ASN A 380 -25.45 -37.25 -21.82
N ARG A 381 -25.20 -37.43 -23.13
CA ARG A 381 -26.25 -37.34 -24.19
C ARG A 381 -27.44 -38.31 -24.00
N TYR A 382 -27.28 -39.33 -23.16
CA TYR A 382 -28.24 -40.42 -22.95
C TYR A 382 -28.99 -40.38 -21.61
N ILE A 383 -28.85 -39.30 -20.82
CA ILE A 383 -29.45 -39.21 -19.48
C ILE A 383 -30.13 -37.86 -19.29
N ARG A 384 -31.40 -37.87 -18.85
CA ARG A 384 -32.10 -36.69 -18.32
C ARG A 384 -32.08 -36.79 -16.80
N MET A 385 -31.41 -35.84 -16.14
CA MET A 385 -31.50 -35.69 -14.69
C MET A 385 -32.85 -35.05 -14.36
N ILE A 386 -33.57 -35.64 -13.42
CA ILE A 386 -34.69 -34.99 -12.73
C ILE A 386 -34.14 -34.65 -11.34
N GLY A 387 -34.16 -33.36 -10.99
CA GLY A 387 -33.52 -32.88 -9.75
C GLY A 387 -34.18 -33.44 -8.50
N THR A 388 -33.39 -33.61 -7.45
CA THR A 388 -33.82 -33.95 -6.09
C THR A 388 -34.46 -32.75 -5.41
N LYS A 389 -35.79 -32.75 -5.32
CA LYS A 389 -36.53 -31.98 -4.32
C LYS A 389 -37.76 -32.79 -3.93
N ASP A 390 -37.53 -33.91 -3.25
CA ASP A 390 -38.57 -34.48 -2.43
C ASP A 390 -38.16 -34.30 -0.96
N ARG A 391 -38.94 -33.50 -0.22
CA ARG A 391 -38.62 -33.08 1.16
C ARG A 391 -38.96 -34.16 2.19
N GLN A 392 -39.51 -35.30 1.76
CA GLN A 392 -39.95 -36.39 2.64
C GLN A 392 -38.91 -37.51 2.83
N LEU A 393 -37.76 -37.44 2.15
CA LEU A 393 -36.69 -38.42 2.30
C LEU A 393 -35.49 -37.75 2.99
N ASP A 394 -35.02 -38.36 4.08
CA ASP A 394 -33.84 -37.91 4.86
C ASP A 394 -32.53 -37.88 4.02
N SER A 395 -32.59 -38.25 2.73
CA SER A 395 -31.48 -38.20 1.80
C SER A 395 -31.94 -37.90 0.35
N PRO A 396 -31.20 -37.09 -0.42
CA PRO A 396 -31.51 -36.79 -1.83
C PRO A 396 -31.35 -38.01 -2.74
N ILE A 397 -32.42 -38.39 -3.45
CA ILE A 397 -32.43 -39.53 -4.40
C ILE A 397 -32.20 -39.06 -5.84
N ILE A 398 -31.06 -39.43 -6.43
CA ILE A 398 -30.78 -39.05 -7.82
C ILE A 398 -31.40 -40.06 -8.78
N GLN A 399 -32.39 -39.61 -9.57
CA GLN A 399 -33.05 -40.43 -10.60
C GLN A 399 -32.30 -40.36 -11.94
N ILE A 400 -31.94 -41.52 -12.48
CA ILE A 400 -31.27 -41.67 -13.78
C ILE A 400 -32.28 -42.18 -14.82
N ARG A 401 -32.69 -41.35 -15.79
CA ARG A 401 -33.60 -41.76 -16.88
C ARG A 401 -32.85 -42.02 -18.19
N ARG A 402 -33.08 -43.18 -18.80
CA ARG A 402 -32.55 -43.58 -20.12
C ARG A 402 -33.10 -42.70 -21.25
N LYS A 403 -32.23 -42.16 -22.12
CA LYS A 403 -32.59 -41.48 -23.38
C LYS A 403 -32.14 -42.34 -24.58
N ASP A 404 -32.99 -42.50 -25.58
CA ASP A 404 -32.65 -43.28 -26.79
C ASP A 404 -31.51 -42.67 -27.61
N LYS A 405 -30.80 -43.54 -28.34
CA LYS A 405 -30.13 -43.15 -29.59
C LYS A 405 -31.23 -43.01 -30.64
N SER A 406 -31.39 -41.83 -31.23
CA SER A 406 -31.89 -41.75 -32.61
C SER A 406 -30.79 -42.26 -33.53
#